data_AF-A0A7S0W0G1-F1
#
_entry.id   AF-A0A7S0W0G1-F1
#
_cell.length_a   1.000
_cell.length_b   1.000
_cell.length_c   1.000
_cell.angle_alpha   90.00
_cell.angle_beta   90.00
_cell.angle_gamma   90.00
#
_symmetry.space_group_name_H-M   'P 1'
#
loop_
_entity.id
_entity.type
_entity.pdbx_description
1 polymer ?
#
loop_
_entity_poly.entity_id
_entity_poly.type
_entity_poly.pdbx_seq_one_letter_code
_entity_poly.pdbx_strand_id
1 'polypeptide(L)'
;GSRGVDESSVKGIAKLEDEASFWREVVHNGSGPGNAGGKAEFLQGKVNELIKELGGDETIEDMTEKLGQEINDILESIWSLDDVDARGASYPQPRMDRLLRMVGDSLTLFLQSKFDQTGLWQTPFQQAERDLRNAIELCKNWERVAGNLTSRKATHKGPQWQGDAFIDERMKRLTKRLEEISDLRKTQDALQGLLSPEEQRGLQLDHLFSSFAGEHALHVNAASNSTWAGAISQYEASMGPTEDQIVNKLRAEFVSNLIPSVGAVVESGKVGSESSTQPYQLLQNFSKYSFLLSRPKIS
;
A
#
# COMPACT_ATOMS: atom_id res chain seq x y z
N GLY A 1 -29.08 -37.23 -17.56
CA GLY A 1 -28.05 -36.36 -18.13
C GLY A 1 -27.54 -35.45 -17.03
N SER A 2 -26.36 -35.74 -16.50
CA SER A 2 -25.73 -34.88 -15.50
C SER A 2 -25.25 -33.62 -16.21
N ARG A 3 -25.79 -32.44 -15.88
CA ARG A 3 -25.19 -31.17 -16.31
C ARG A 3 -23.83 -31.10 -15.63
N GLY A 4 -22.76 -31.39 -16.35
CA GLY A 4 -21.41 -31.13 -15.87
C GLY A 4 -21.32 -29.66 -15.45
N VAL A 5 -20.92 -29.41 -14.20
CA VAL A 5 -20.68 -28.05 -13.71
C VAL A 5 -19.49 -27.51 -14.53
N ASP A 6 -19.68 -26.35 -15.15
CA ASP A 6 -18.59 -25.66 -15.84
C ASP A 6 -17.62 -25.08 -14.81
N GLU A 7 -16.55 -25.83 -14.52
CA GLU A 7 -15.47 -25.42 -13.62
C GLU A 7 -14.78 -24.12 -14.06
N SER A 8 -14.93 -23.66 -15.31
CA SER A 8 -14.32 -22.39 -15.76
C SER A 8 -15.20 -21.16 -15.50
N SER A 9 -16.49 -21.36 -15.23
CA SER A 9 -17.44 -20.27 -15.02
C SER A 9 -17.22 -19.59 -13.67
N VAL A 10 -16.96 -18.28 -13.70
CA VAL A 10 -16.83 -17.40 -12.52
C VAL A 10 -18.14 -16.65 -12.17
N LYS A 11 -19.25 -16.97 -12.84
CA LYS A 11 -20.54 -16.30 -12.62
C LYS A 11 -21.03 -16.55 -11.20
N GLY A 12 -21.29 -15.47 -10.46
CA GLY A 12 -21.79 -15.53 -9.08
C GLY A 12 -20.70 -15.59 -8.00
N ILE A 13 -19.42 -15.66 -8.38
CA ILE A 13 -18.31 -15.66 -7.41
C ILE A 13 -17.91 -14.19 -7.15
N ALA A 14 -18.50 -13.60 -6.11
CA ALA A 14 -18.27 -12.22 -5.70
C ALA A 14 -17.19 -12.12 -4.61
N LYS A 15 -17.16 -13.09 -3.70
CA LYS A 15 -16.27 -13.17 -2.53
C LYS A 15 -15.61 -14.54 -2.41
N LEU A 16 -14.60 -14.64 -1.53
CA LEU A 16 -13.90 -15.89 -1.27
C LEU A 16 -14.84 -17.00 -0.76
N GLU A 17 -15.86 -16.64 0.00
CA GLU A 17 -16.88 -17.58 0.50
C GLU A 17 -17.71 -18.20 -0.63
N ASP A 18 -17.92 -17.46 -1.72
CA ASP A 18 -18.62 -17.96 -2.90
C ASP A 18 -17.77 -19.00 -3.63
N GLU A 19 -16.44 -18.79 -3.71
CA GLU A 19 -15.50 -19.76 -4.28
C GLU A 19 -15.45 -21.05 -3.44
N ALA A 20 -15.38 -20.92 -2.10
CA ALA A 20 -15.45 -22.07 -1.20
C ALA A 20 -16.78 -22.83 -1.32
N SER A 21 -17.89 -22.11 -1.47
CA SER A 21 -19.22 -22.69 -1.64
C SER A 21 -19.38 -23.39 -2.98
N PHE A 22 -18.80 -22.84 -4.05
CA PHE A 22 -18.76 -23.51 -5.35
C PHE A 22 -18.07 -24.87 -5.26
N TRP A 23 -16.87 -24.95 -4.67
CA TRP A 23 -16.17 -26.23 -4.54
C TRP A 23 -16.92 -27.21 -3.64
N ARG A 24 -17.58 -26.73 -2.57
CA ARG A 24 -18.49 -27.55 -1.75
C ARG A 24 -19.61 -28.18 -2.57
N GLU A 25 -20.23 -27.42 -3.47
CA GLU A 25 -21.28 -27.92 -4.36
C GLU A 25 -20.74 -28.94 -5.38
N VAL A 26 -19.53 -28.73 -5.89
CA VAL A 26 -18.87 -29.71 -6.78
C VAL A 26 -18.60 -31.03 -6.04
N VAL A 27 -18.19 -30.99 -4.76
CA VAL A 27 -18.05 -32.19 -3.91
C VAL A 27 -19.39 -32.90 -3.75
N HIS A 28 -20.45 -32.15 -3.43
CA HIS A 28 -21.78 -32.72 -3.20
C HIS A 28 -22.43 -33.31 -4.46
N ASN A 29 -22.27 -32.64 -5.60
CA ASN A 29 -22.85 -33.06 -6.88
C ASN A 29 -21.99 -34.10 -7.62
N GLY A 30 -20.72 -34.21 -7.25
CA GLY A 30 -19.69 -35.03 -7.89
C GLY A 30 -19.56 -36.47 -7.35
N SER A 31 -20.62 -37.06 -6.76
CA SER A 31 -20.59 -38.42 -6.19
C SER A 31 -20.50 -39.58 -7.21
N GLY A 32 -19.82 -39.38 -8.34
CA GLY A 32 -19.46 -40.45 -9.27
C GLY A 32 -18.05 -41.00 -8.94
N PRO A 33 -17.75 -42.28 -9.24
CA PRO A 33 -16.45 -42.87 -8.92
C PRO A 33 -15.35 -42.23 -9.77
N GLY A 34 -14.56 -41.32 -9.18
CA GLY A 34 -13.43 -40.66 -9.85
C GLY A 34 -12.74 -39.60 -9.01
N ASN A 35 -11.52 -39.22 -9.42
CA ASN A 35 -10.59 -38.29 -8.73
C ASN A 35 -11.10 -36.82 -8.63
N ALA A 36 -12.32 -36.53 -9.09
CA ALA A 36 -12.90 -35.18 -9.12
C ALA A 36 -13.38 -34.69 -7.74
N GLY A 37 -13.88 -35.60 -6.89
CA GLY A 37 -14.28 -35.27 -5.51
C GLY A 37 -13.09 -34.81 -4.66
N GLY A 38 -11.98 -35.55 -4.71
CA GLY A 38 -10.76 -35.20 -3.97
C GLY A 38 -10.15 -33.85 -4.37
N LYS A 39 -10.16 -33.51 -5.67
CA LYS A 39 -9.74 -32.17 -6.16
C LYS A 39 -10.60 -31.06 -5.56
N ALA A 40 -11.93 -31.23 -5.60
CA ALA A 40 -12.85 -30.23 -5.11
C ALA A 40 -12.78 -30.07 -3.58
N GLU A 41 -12.60 -31.16 -2.83
CA GLU A 41 -12.37 -31.13 -1.38
C GLU A 41 -11.06 -30.40 -1.03
N PHE A 42 -9.97 -30.68 -1.75
CA PHE A 42 -8.69 -29.99 -1.57
C PHE A 42 -8.82 -28.49 -1.82
N LEU A 43 -9.42 -28.10 -2.96
CA LEU A 43 -9.62 -26.70 -3.31
C LEU A 43 -10.52 -25.97 -2.31
N GLN A 44 -11.61 -26.61 -1.88
CA GLN A 44 -12.46 -26.08 -0.82
C GLN A 44 -11.66 -25.84 0.47
N GLY A 45 -10.84 -26.82 0.88
CA GLY A 45 -9.99 -26.73 2.06
C GLY A 45 -9.02 -25.55 1.97
N LYS A 46 -8.31 -25.41 0.85
CA LYS A 46 -7.34 -24.33 0.62
C LYS A 46 -7.99 -22.95 0.55
N VAL A 47 -9.18 -22.82 -0.06
CA VAL A 47 -9.90 -21.54 -0.07
C VAL A 47 -10.39 -21.17 1.33
N ASN A 48 -10.81 -22.13 2.16
CA ASN A 48 -11.16 -21.86 3.56
C ASN A 48 -9.95 -21.45 4.40
N GLU A 49 -8.80 -22.07 4.17
CA GLU A 49 -7.52 -21.68 4.78
C GLU A 49 -7.17 -20.23 4.42
N LEU A 50 -7.31 -19.87 3.13
CA LEU A 50 -7.10 -18.51 2.63
C LEU A 50 -8.06 -17.49 3.28
N ILE A 51 -9.36 -17.82 3.41
CA ILE A 51 -10.34 -16.97 4.10
C ILE A 51 -9.92 -16.72 5.54
N LYS A 52 -9.47 -17.77 6.25
CA LYS A 52 -9.01 -17.67 7.64
C LYS A 52 -7.80 -16.74 7.76
N GLU A 53 -6.79 -16.91 6.90
CA GLU A 53 -5.58 -16.10 6.97
C GLU A 53 -5.79 -14.63 6.59
N LEU A 54 -6.80 -14.32 5.77
CA LEU A 54 -7.18 -12.94 5.41
C LEU A 54 -8.16 -12.29 6.41
N GLY A 55 -8.84 -13.09 7.24
CA GLY A 55 -9.90 -12.64 8.14
C GLY A 55 -9.46 -12.25 9.55
N GLY A 56 -8.15 -12.17 9.81
CA GLY A 56 -7.61 -11.86 11.12
C GLY A 56 -7.62 -10.35 11.45
N ASP A 57 -7.44 -10.04 12.74
CA ASP A 57 -7.31 -8.67 13.25
C ASP A 57 -5.83 -8.28 13.46
N GLU A 58 -4.91 -8.90 12.73
CA GLU A 58 -3.48 -8.69 12.95
C GLU A 58 -3.02 -7.26 12.59
N THR A 59 -1.79 -6.91 12.93
CA THR A 59 -1.20 -5.64 12.48
C THR A 59 -0.94 -5.66 10.97
N ILE A 60 -0.71 -4.48 10.37
CA ILE A 60 -0.37 -4.39 8.94
C ILE A 60 0.94 -5.13 8.64
N GLU A 61 1.88 -5.13 9.59
CA GLU A 61 3.16 -5.83 9.50
C GLU A 61 2.96 -7.35 9.49
N ASP A 62 2.21 -7.88 10.46
CA ASP A 62 1.88 -9.32 10.53
C ASP A 62 1.16 -9.80 9.25
N MET A 63 0.21 -9.02 8.73
CA MET A 63 -0.48 -9.34 7.47
C MET A 63 0.49 -9.33 6.28
N THR A 64 1.51 -8.47 6.31
CA THR A 64 2.55 -8.42 5.27
C THR A 64 3.45 -9.66 5.31
N GLU A 65 3.80 -10.13 6.50
CA GLU A 65 4.54 -11.37 6.70
C GLU A 65 3.72 -12.58 6.21
N LYS A 66 2.45 -12.67 6.64
CA LYS A 66 1.50 -13.71 6.21
C LYS A 66 1.33 -13.75 4.71
N LEU A 67 1.27 -12.58 4.08
CA LEU A 67 1.18 -12.47 2.64
C LEU A 67 2.41 -13.06 1.94
N GLY A 68 3.60 -12.86 2.51
CA GLY A 68 4.85 -13.37 1.95
C GLY A 68 5.07 -14.87 2.11
N GLN A 69 4.35 -15.53 3.03
CA GLN A 69 4.54 -16.94 3.37
C GLN A 69 3.23 -17.73 3.21
N GLU A 70 2.36 -17.72 4.22
CA GLU A 70 1.17 -18.58 4.30
C GLU A 70 0.21 -18.35 3.12
N ILE A 71 -0.14 -17.10 2.83
CA ILE A 71 -1.07 -16.78 1.73
C ILE A 71 -0.44 -17.15 0.38
N ASN A 72 0.85 -16.86 0.19
CA ASN A 72 1.56 -17.23 -1.03
C ASN A 72 1.59 -18.76 -1.21
N ASP A 73 1.91 -19.51 -0.16
CA ASP A 73 1.98 -20.98 -0.20
C ASP A 73 0.60 -21.60 -0.49
N ILE A 74 -0.48 -21.03 0.07
CA ILE A 74 -1.85 -21.46 -0.24
C ILE A 74 -2.18 -21.19 -1.71
N LEU A 75 -1.86 -20.01 -2.24
CA LEU A 75 -2.09 -19.66 -3.64
C LEU A 75 -1.27 -20.53 -4.60
N GLU A 76 0.00 -20.79 -4.27
CA GLU A 76 0.86 -21.71 -5.02
C GLU A 76 0.27 -23.13 -5.02
N SER A 77 -0.20 -23.61 -3.87
CA SER A 77 -0.84 -24.93 -3.73
C SER A 77 -2.13 -25.05 -4.55
N ILE A 78 -2.98 -24.01 -4.55
CA ILE A 78 -4.20 -23.97 -5.38
C ILE A 78 -3.83 -23.99 -6.86
N TRP A 79 -2.80 -23.23 -7.26
CA TRP A 79 -2.38 -23.13 -8.65
C TRP A 79 -1.74 -24.43 -9.16
N SER A 80 -0.80 -24.99 -8.41
CA SER A 80 -0.03 -26.16 -8.83
C SER A 80 -0.83 -27.46 -8.75
N LEU A 81 -1.75 -27.57 -7.79
CA LEU A 81 -2.45 -28.81 -7.45
C LEU A 81 -1.49 -29.97 -7.17
N ASP A 82 -0.32 -29.69 -6.59
CA ASP A 82 0.83 -30.63 -6.45
C ASP A 82 0.52 -31.94 -5.68
N ASP A 83 -0.61 -32.03 -4.98
CA ASP A 83 -0.96 -33.16 -4.10
C ASP A 83 -2.02 -34.12 -4.69
N VAL A 84 -2.57 -33.81 -5.87
CA VAL A 84 -3.55 -34.71 -6.52
C VAL A 84 -2.86 -35.43 -7.67
N ASP A 85 -3.02 -36.76 -7.74
CA ASP A 85 -2.76 -37.61 -8.92
C ASP A 85 -3.70 -37.23 -10.12
N ALA A 86 -3.88 -35.94 -10.34
CA ALA A 86 -4.74 -35.33 -11.33
C ALA A 86 -3.99 -35.35 -12.66
N ARG A 87 -4.06 -36.50 -13.33
CA ARG A 87 -3.88 -36.57 -14.78
C ARG A 87 -4.92 -35.66 -15.44
N GLY A 88 -4.60 -34.36 -15.58
CA GLY A 88 -5.20 -33.46 -16.56
C GLY A 88 -6.19 -32.38 -16.10
N ALA A 89 -6.33 -32.05 -14.81
CA ALA A 89 -7.27 -31.00 -14.40
C ALA A 89 -6.60 -29.91 -13.55
N SER A 90 -5.95 -28.94 -14.22
CA SER A 90 -5.41 -27.73 -13.58
C SER A 90 -6.51 -26.87 -12.94
N TYR A 91 -6.16 -26.02 -11.98
CA TYR A 91 -7.06 -24.98 -11.51
C TYR A 91 -7.32 -23.98 -12.67
N PRO A 92 -8.59 -23.68 -13.03
CA PRO A 92 -8.86 -22.86 -14.21
C PRO A 92 -8.30 -21.44 -14.07
N GLN A 93 -7.54 -20.98 -15.07
CA GLN A 93 -6.96 -19.63 -15.07
C GLN A 93 -7.99 -18.51 -14.83
N PRO A 94 -9.19 -18.51 -15.44
CA PRO A 94 -10.19 -17.47 -15.14
C PRO A 94 -10.61 -17.42 -13.67
N ARG A 95 -10.63 -18.57 -12.99
CA ARG A 95 -10.88 -18.64 -11.55
C ARG A 95 -9.71 -18.14 -10.74
N MET A 96 -8.48 -18.45 -11.14
CA MET A 96 -7.28 -17.89 -10.49
C MET A 96 -7.22 -16.38 -10.62
N ASP A 97 -7.47 -15.83 -11.81
CA ASP A 97 -7.58 -14.37 -11.98
C ASP A 97 -8.64 -13.78 -11.04
N ARG A 98 -9.81 -14.43 -10.92
CA ARG A 98 -10.86 -14.00 -10.01
C ARG A 98 -10.44 -14.10 -8.54
N LEU A 99 -9.79 -15.18 -8.15
CA LEU A 99 -9.31 -15.44 -6.80
C LEU A 99 -8.29 -14.37 -6.38
N LEU A 100 -7.30 -14.10 -7.22
CA LEU A 100 -6.31 -13.04 -6.99
C LEU A 100 -6.99 -11.69 -6.79
N ARG A 101 -7.97 -11.32 -7.63
CA ARG A 101 -8.73 -10.07 -7.42
C ARG A 101 -9.45 -10.03 -6.07
N MET A 102 -10.04 -11.14 -5.63
CA MET A 102 -10.74 -11.20 -4.35
C MET A 102 -9.76 -11.06 -3.17
N VAL A 103 -8.56 -11.63 -3.27
CA VAL A 103 -7.51 -11.42 -2.27
C VAL A 103 -7.09 -9.94 -2.22
N GLY A 104 -6.85 -9.31 -3.37
CA GLY A 104 -6.53 -7.88 -3.45
C GLY A 104 -7.64 -6.99 -2.86
N ASP A 105 -8.91 -7.31 -3.14
CA ASP A 105 -10.07 -6.63 -2.55
C ASP A 105 -10.11 -6.83 -1.01
N SER A 106 -9.84 -8.03 -0.50
CA SER A 106 -9.77 -8.31 0.96
C SER A 106 -8.64 -7.54 1.65
N LEU A 107 -7.44 -7.49 1.07
CA LEU A 107 -6.32 -6.71 1.59
C LEU A 107 -6.64 -5.21 1.60
N THR A 108 -7.34 -4.72 0.59
CA THR A 108 -7.81 -3.33 0.53
C THR A 108 -8.78 -3.02 1.67
N LEU A 109 -9.76 -3.90 1.92
CA LEU A 109 -10.71 -3.76 3.02
C LEU A 109 -10.03 -3.81 4.38
N PHE A 110 -9.03 -4.69 4.55
CA PHE A 110 -8.22 -4.75 5.75
C PHE A 110 -7.52 -3.41 6.03
N LEU A 111 -6.83 -2.85 5.03
CA LEU A 111 -6.17 -1.54 5.18
C LEU A 111 -7.16 -0.42 5.50
N GLN A 112 -8.29 -0.36 4.78
CA GLN A 112 -9.35 0.62 5.04
C GLN A 112 -9.83 0.55 6.49
N SER A 113 -10.15 -0.66 6.97
CA SER A 113 -10.57 -0.88 8.36
C SER A 113 -9.51 -0.43 9.37
N LYS A 114 -8.22 -0.71 9.12
CA LYS A 114 -7.14 -0.31 10.04
C LYS A 114 -6.99 1.22 10.13
N PHE A 115 -7.04 1.93 9.01
CA PHE A 115 -6.93 3.39 9.01
C PHE A 115 -8.19 4.11 9.50
N ASP A 116 -9.37 3.51 9.34
CA ASP A 116 -10.61 4.01 9.92
C ASP A 116 -10.59 3.93 11.45
N GLN A 117 -9.93 2.90 12.02
CA GLN A 117 -9.77 2.73 13.47
C GLN A 117 -8.71 3.65 14.08
N THR A 118 -7.54 3.78 13.45
CA THR A 118 -6.42 4.57 13.99
C THR A 118 -6.54 6.07 13.73
N GLY A 119 -7.24 6.46 12.65
CA GLY A 119 -7.50 7.84 12.28
C GLY A 119 -6.34 8.48 11.50
N LEU A 120 -6.34 8.30 10.17
CA LEU A 120 -5.24 8.68 9.27
C LEU A 120 -4.64 10.09 9.48
N TRP A 121 -5.45 11.10 9.79
CA TRP A 121 -5.02 12.50 9.89
C TRP A 121 -4.77 12.97 11.33
N GLN A 122 -5.35 12.28 12.31
CA GLN A 122 -5.35 12.70 13.71
C GLN A 122 -4.25 12.00 14.53
N THR A 123 -3.80 10.81 14.09
CA THR A 123 -2.73 10.09 14.77
C THR A 123 -1.41 10.89 14.74
N PRO A 124 -0.55 10.79 15.78
CA PRO A 124 0.79 11.35 15.76
C PRO A 124 1.62 10.90 14.55
N PHE A 125 2.47 11.80 14.03
CA PHE A 125 3.21 11.55 12.78
C PHE A 125 4.03 10.27 12.79
N GLN A 126 4.78 9.98 13.86
CA GLN A 126 5.62 8.77 13.95
C GLN A 126 4.83 7.47 13.75
N GLN A 127 3.63 7.43 14.32
CA GLN A 127 2.72 6.29 14.20
C GLN A 127 2.10 6.23 12.79
N ALA A 128 1.60 7.37 12.29
CA ALA A 128 1.04 7.45 10.94
C ALA A 128 2.07 7.10 9.85
N GLU A 129 3.32 7.54 10.00
CA GLU A 129 4.42 7.26 9.07
C GLU A 129 4.74 5.77 9.03
N ARG A 130 4.81 5.12 10.20
CA ARG A 130 5.02 3.67 10.30
C ARG A 130 3.88 2.91 9.62
N ASP A 131 2.63 3.24 9.95
CA ASP A 131 1.47 2.53 9.41
C ASP A 131 1.33 2.72 7.90
N LEU A 132 1.59 3.93 7.38
CA LEU A 132 1.60 4.22 5.95
C LEU A 132 2.72 3.46 5.23
N ARG A 133 3.91 3.39 5.81
CA ARG A 133 5.04 2.64 5.25
C ARG A 133 4.69 1.16 5.16
N ASN A 134 4.18 0.57 6.23
CA ASN A 134 3.79 -0.83 6.28
C ASN A 134 2.63 -1.11 5.30
N ALA A 135 1.68 -0.19 5.15
CA ALA A 135 0.58 -0.34 4.19
C ALA A 135 1.07 -0.32 2.74
N ILE A 136 1.97 0.60 2.39
CA ILE A 136 2.60 0.66 1.06
C ILE A 136 3.39 -0.62 0.78
N GLU A 137 4.09 -1.13 1.79
CA GLU A 137 4.84 -2.39 1.69
C GLU A 137 3.90 -3.59 1.47
N LEU A 138 2.79 -3.68 2.20
CA LEU A 138 1.76 -4.70 2.00
C LEU A 138 1.24 -4.69 0.55
N CYS A 139 0.88 -3.52 0.02
CA CYS A 139 0.40 -3.37 -1.35
C CYS A 139 1.46 -3.82 -2.38
N LYS A 140 2.71 -3.39 -2.21
CA LYS A 140 3.83 -3.79 -3.10
C LYS A 140 4.14 -5.27 -2.99
N ASN A 141 4.02 -5.84 -1.79
CA ASN A 141 4.21 -7.26 -1.56
C ASN A 141 3.13 -8.08 -2.27
N TRP A 142 1.87 -7.63 -2.23
CA TRP A 142 0.77 -8.25 -2.97
C TRP A 142 1.01 -8.26 -4.48
N GLU A 143 1.41 -7.12 -5.06
CA GLU A 143 1.74 -7.05 -6.48
C GLU A 143 2.86 -8.03 -6.86
N ARG A 144 3.87 -8.16 -6.01
CA ARG A 144 4.98 -9.10 -6.21
C ARG A 144 4.52 -10.55 -6.12
N VAL A 145 3.74 -10.92 -5.11
CA VAL A 145 3.21 -12.28 -4.91
C VAL A 145 2.35 -12.69 -6.12
N ALA A 146 1.34 -11.88 -6.46
CA ALA A 146 0.44 -12.17 -7.57
C ALA A 146 1.16 -12.15 -8.94
N GLY A 147 2.09 -11.21 -9.12
CA GLY A 147 2.93 -11.12 -10.33
C GLY A 147 3.88 -12.32 -10.48
N ASN A 148 4.52 -12.77 -9.41
CA ASN A 148 5.43 -13.92 -9.43
C ASN A 148 4.68 -15.23 -9.75
N LEU A 149 3.50 -15.43 -9.15
CA LEU A 149 2.67 -16.60 -9.40
C LEU A 149 2.29 -16.72 -10.88
N THR A 150 1.97 -15.59 -11.52
CA THR A 150 1.44 -15.53 -12.89
C THR A 150 2.49 -15.28 -13.98
N SER A 151 3.69 -14.85 -13.62
CA SER A 151 4.81 -14.68 -14.55
C SER A 151 5.69 -15.94 -14.69
N ARG A 152 5.51 -16.94 -13.81
CA ARG A 152 6.29 -18.18 -13.81
C ARG A 152 6.08 -18.92 -15.14
N LYS A 153 7.17 -19.08 -15.90
CA LYS A 153 7.17 -19.95 -17.10
C LYS A 153 6.85 -21.38 -16.66
N ALA A 154 6.03 -22.06 -17.45
CA ALA A 154 5.62 -23.44 -17.16
C ALA A 154 6.83 -24.32 -16.85
N THR A 155 6.86 -24.92 -15.66
CA THR A 155 7.68 -26.11 -15.44
C THR A 155 7.07 -27.25 -16.27
N HIS A 156 7.87 -28.26 -16.63
CA HIS A 156 7.48 -29.34 -17.55
C HIS A 156 6.19 -30.12 -17.19
N LYS A 157 5.55 -29.86 -16.03
CA LYS A 157 4.39 -30.58 -15.51
C LYS A 157 3.28 -29.71 -14.89
N GLY A 158 3.42 -28.38 -14.82
CA GLY A 158 2.45 -27.50 -14.14
C GLY A 158 1.57 -26.66 -15.09
N PRO A 159 0.47 -26.05 -14.60
CA PRO A 159 -0.34 -25.15 -15.40
C PRO A 159 0.44 -23.90 -15.81
N GLN A 160 0.30 -23.51 -17.07
CA GLN A 160 0.91 -22.31 -17.63
C GLN A 160 -0.09 -21.16 -17.60
N TRP A 161 0.32 -20.03 -17.03
CA TRP A 161 -0.42 -18.78 -17.19
C TRP A 161 -0.34 -18.32 -18.65
N GLN A 162 -1.50 -18.09 -19.27
CA GLN A 162 -1.61 -17.61 -20.64
C GLN A 162 -1.79 -16.10 -20.68
N GLY A 163 -0.97 -15.43 -21.50
CA GLY A 163 -0.99 -13.98 -21.66
C GLY A 163 -0.05 -13.27 -20.68
N ASP A 164 -0.32 -11.98 -20.46
CA ASP A 164 0.45 -11.15 -19.56
C ASP A 164 0.23 -11.55 -18.10
N ALA A 165 1.25 -11.32 -17.27
CA ALA A 165 1.16 -11.54 -15.83
C ALA A 165 -0.01 -10.72 -15.24
N PHE A 166 -0.59 -11.24 -14.16
CA PHE A 166 -1.67 -10.57 -13.45
C PHE A 166 -1.20 -9.21 -12.90
N ILE A 167 -2.04 -8.20 -13.08
CA ILE A 167 -1.83 -6.86 -12.57
C ILE A 167 -3.08 -6.42 -11.81
N ASP A 168 -2.90 -6.09 -10.54
CA ASP A 168 -3.95 -5.51 -9.71
C ASP A 168 -3.98 -3.99 -9.85
N GLU A 169 -4.69 -3.50 -10.86
CA GLU A 169 -4.86 -2.07 -11.12
C GLU A 169 -5.54 -1.31 -9.96
N ARG A 170 -6.32 -1.99 -9.12
CA ARG A 170 -6.94 -1.34 -7.95
C ARG A 170 -5.90 -1.15 -6.86
N MET A 171 -5.12 -2.19 -6.57
CA MET A 171 -4.03 -2.09 -5.61
C MET A 171 -3.03 -1.01 -6.02
N LYS A 172 -2.63 -0.93 -7.29
CA LYS A 172 -1.74 0.15 -7.79
C LYS A 172 -2.23 1.55 -7.47
N ARG A 173 -3.53 1.80 -7.69
CA ARG A 173 -4.14 3.10 -7.40
C ARG A 173 -4.18 3.38 -5.91
N LEU A 174 -4.42 2.35 -5.09
CA LEU A 174 -4.35 2.45 -3.63
C LEU A 174 -2.92 2.76 -3.16
N THR A 175 -1.91 2.05 -3.66
CA THR A 175 -0.49 2.31 -3.35
C THR A 175 -0.13 3.76 -3.63
N LYS A 176 -0.49 4.27 -4.82
CA LYS A 176 -0.24 5.66 -5.18
C LYS A 176 -0.93 6.65 -4.22
N ARG A 177 -2.19 6.38 -3.84
CA ARG A 177 -2.92 7.20 -2.88
C ARG A 177 -2.25 7.20 -1.50
N LEU A 178 -1.77 6.05 -1.03
CA LEU A 178 -1.02 5.93 0.22
C LEU A 178 0.29 6.72 0.17
N GLU A 179 1.00 6.70 -0.96
CA GLU A 179 2.22 7.49 -1.18
C GLU A 179 1.92 9.00 -1.13
N GLU A 180 0.87 9.47 -1.81
CA GLU A 180 0.40 10.87 -1.74
C GLU A 180 0.10 11.31 -0.29
N ILE A 181 -0.60 10.46 0.46
CA ILE A 181 -0.92 10.71 1.88
C ILE A 181 0.35 10.74 2.73
N SER A 182 1.30 9.83 2.50
CA SER A 182 2.60 9.82 3.19
C SER A 182 3.35 11.12 3.00
N ASP A 183 3.36 11.66 1.78
CA ASP A 183 4.04 12.91 1.46
C ASP A 183 3.36 14.12 2.09
N LEU A 184 2.02 14.14 2.16
CA LEU A 184 1.26 15.14 2.91
C LEU A 184 1.62 15.12 4.40
N ARG A 185 1.64 13.94 5.04
CA ARG A 185 2.00 13.77 6.45
C ARG A 185 3.44 14.20 6.74
N LYS A 186 4.40 13.83 5.89
CA LYS A 186 5.82 14.24 6.00
C LYS A 186 5.97 15.76 5.86
N THR A 187 5.20 16.36 4.96
CA THR A 187 5.18 17.81 4.80
C THR A 187 4.73 18.46 6.11
N GLN A 188 3.61 18.03 6.71
CA GLN A 188 3.15 18.58 7.99
C GLN A 188 4.20 18.46 9.10
N ASP A 189 4.84 17.30 9.25
CA ASP A 189 5.88 17.08 10.27
C ASP A 189 7.08 18.01 10.06
N ALA A 190 7.54 18.17 8.81
CA ALA A 190 8.61 19.09 8.48
C ALA A 190 8.25 20.56 8.79
N LEU A 191 7.01 20.97 8.52
CA LEU A 191 6.51 22.31 8.86
C LEU A 191 6.51 22.54 10.37
N GLN A 192 6.01 21.58 11.14
CA GLN A 192 6.00 21.64 12.60
C GLN A 192 7.42 21.66 13.18
N GLY A 193 8.38 20.99 12.56
CA GLY A 193 9.79 21.03 12.97
C GLY A 193 10.50 22.36 12.66
N LEU A 194 10.09 23.06 11.60
CA LEU A 194 10.73 24.31 11.14
C LEU A 194 10.13 25.57 11.80
N LEU A 195 8.84 25.56 12.11
CA LEU A 195 8.10 26.72 12.58
C LEU A 195 8.03 26.74 14.11
N SER A 196 8.18 27.92 14.70
CA SER A 196 7.98 28.13 16.14
C SER A 196 6.51 27.96 16.51
N PRO A 197 6.18 27.64 17.78
CA PRO A 197 4.78 27.45 18.20
C PRO A 197 3.86 28.66 17.94
N GLU A 198 4.42 29.88 17.87
CA GLU A 198 3.65 31.08 17.54
C GLU A 198 3.33 31.16 16.04
N GLU A 199 4.32 30.88 15.18
CA GLU A 199 4.14 30.80 13.72
C GLU A 199 3.16 29.68 13.35
N GLN A 200 3.27 28.51 13.99
CA GLN A 200 2.36 27.39 13.78
C GLN A 200 0.90 27.77 14.08
N ARG A 201 0.67 28.51 15.19
CA ARG A 201 -0.66 29.03 15.55
C ARG A 201 -1.15 30.09 14.57
N GLY A 202 -0.29 31.00 14.14
CA GLY A 202 -0.63 32.04 13.17
C GLY A 202 -1.01 31.48 11.79
N LEU A 203 -0.37 30.38 11.39
CA LEU A 203 -0.61 29.67 10.13
C LEU A 203 -1.65 28.56 10.23
N GLN A 204 -2.23 28.34 11.42
CA GLN A 204 -3.26 27.32 11.68
C GLN A 204 -2.85 25.91 11.23
N LEU A 205 -1.59 25.51 11.44
CA LEU A 205 -1.09 24.20 10.98
C LEU A 205 -1.81 23.01 11.62
N ASP A 206 -2.42 23.19 12.79
CA ASP A 206 -3.25 22.17 13.45
C ASP A 206 -4.51 21.84 12.65
N HIS A 207 -4.95 22.73 11.77
CA HIS A 207 -6.12 22.56 10.89
C HIS A 207 -5.74 22.28 9.43
N LEU A 208 -4.46 21.99 9.16
CA LEU A 208 -3.96 21.85 7.80
C LEU A 208 -4.67 20.76 6.99
N PHE A 209 -5.12 19.70 7.66
CA PHE A 209 -5.85 18.59 7.02
C PHE A 209 -7.38 18.69 7.11
N SER A 210 -7.92 19.84 7.52
CA SER A 210 -9.37 20.05 7.57
C SER A 210 -10.06 19.86 6.20
N SER A 211 -9.35 20.15 5.10
CA SER A 211 -9.83 19.90 3.72
C SER A 211 -10.07 18.42 3.42
N PHE A 212 -9.46 17.52 4.18
CA PHE A 212 -9.64 16.06 4.05
C PHE A 212 -10.63 15.50 5.07
N ALA A 213 -11.25 16.34 5.90
CA ALA A 213 -12.23 15.90 6.88
C ALA A 213 -13.48 15.31 6.19
N GLY A 214 -13.83 14.07 6.53
CA GLY A 214 -14.96 13.36 5.93
C GLY A 214 -14.65 12.70 4.58
N GLU A 215 -13.43 12.86 4.05
CA GLU A 215 -12.99 12.12 2.87
C GLU A 215 -12.55 10.71 3.28
N HIS A 216 -13.15 9.69 2.65
CA HIS A 216 -12.70 8.32 2.74
C HIS A 216 -11.44 8.13 1.87
N ALA A 217 -10.30 8.63 2.36
CA ALA A 217 -9.06 8.82 1.59
C ALA A 217 -8.59 7.54 0.87
N LEU A 218 -8.85 6.36 1.43
CA LEU A 218 -8.44 5.05 0.90
C LEU A 218 -9.48 4.35 0.02
N HIS A 219 -10.68 4.92 -0.13
CA HIS A 219 -11.73 4.35 -0.99
C HIS A 219 -11.51 4.78 -2.45
N VAL A 220 -10.46 4.28 -3.10
CA VAL A 220 -10.03 4.76 -4.42
C VAL A 220 -10.97 4.29 -5.54
N ASN A 221 -11.83 5.18 -6.02
CA ASN A 221 -12.77 4.96 -7.12
C ASN A 221 -12.94 6.27 -7.95
N ALA A 222 -13.69 6.21 -9.05
CA ALA A 222 -13.82 7.36 -9.95
C ALA A 222 -14.42 8.60 -9.27
N ALA A 223 -15.44 8.40 -8.42
CA ALA A 223 -16.10 9.49 -7.71
C ALA A 223 -15.20 10.06 -6.60
N SER A 224 -14.59 9.21 -5.77
CA SER A 224 -13.69 9.64 -4.69
C SER A 224 -12.39 10.25 -5.18
N ASN A 225 -11.93 9.92 -6.40
CA ASN A 225 -10.79 10.60 -7.00
C ASN A 225 -11.09 12.07 -7.32
N SER A 226 -12.34 12.40 -7.66
CA SER A 226 -12.74 13.78 -7.93
C SER A 226 -12.82 14.60 -6.64
N THR A 227 -13.36 14.03 -5.56
CA THR A 227 -13.43 14.70 -4.25
C THR A 227 -12.04 14.86 -3.65
N TRP A 228 -11.18 13.84 -3.77
CA TRP A 228 -9.77 13.90 -3.38
C TRP A 228 -9.00 15.02 -4.09
N ALA A 229 -9.13 15.14 -5.41
CA ALA A 229 -8.47 16.21 -6.16
C ALA A 229 -8.93 17.60 -5.73
N GLY A 230 -10.21 17.75 -5.39
CA GLY A 230 -10.76 18.97 -4.78
C GLY A 230 -10.15 19.28 -3.41
N ALA A 231 -10.05 18.27 -2.54
CA ALA A 231 -9.44 18.40 -1.21
C ALA A 231 -7.95 18.78 -1.30
N ILE A 232 -7.19 18.15 -2.21
CA ILE A 232 -5.80 18.50 -2.51
C ILE A 232 -5.69 19.97 -2.96
N SER A 233 -6.56 20.40 -3.88
CA SER A 233 -6.54 21.79 -4.37
C SER A 233 -6.82 22.79 -3.24
N GLN A 234 -7.74 22.48 -2.33
CA GLN A 234 -8.02 23.32 -1.15
C GLN A 234 -6.85 23.34 -0.17
N TYR A 235 -6.21 22.19 0.07
CA TYR A 235 -4.99 22.09 0.87
C TYR A 235 -3.83 22.91 0.27
N GLU A 236 -3.61 22.84 -1.05
CA GLU A 236 -2.56 23.62 -1.70
C GLU A 236 -2.84 25.13 -1.64
N ALA A 237 -4.11 25.53 -1.76
CA ALA A 237 -4.50 26.93 -1.59
C ALA A 237 -4.22 27.45 -0.18
N SER A 238 -4.49 26.64 0.86
CA SER A 238 -4.22 27.03 2.26
C SER A 238 -2.73 27.01 2.62
N MET A 239 -1.93 26.24 1.88
CA MET A 239 -0.48 26.16 2.09
C MET A 239 0.31 27.40 1.64
N GLY A 240 -0.25 28.28 0.81
CA GLY A 240 0.46 29.44 0.25
C GLY A 240 1.16 30.33 1.30
N PRO A 241 0.45 30.85 2.33
CA PRO A 241 1.06 31.68 3.36
C PRO A 241 2.15 30.95 4.16
N THR A 242 1.97 29.64 4.37
CA THR A 242 2.93 28.79 5.05
C THR A 242 4.21 28.63 4.23
N GLU A 243 4.08 28.43 2.91
CA GLU A 243 5.21 28.36 1.99
C GLU A 243 6.03 29.66 1.98
N ASP A 244 5.38 30.83 1.90
CA ASP A 244 6.06 32.13 1.92
C ASP A 244 6.88 32.34 3.21
N GLN A 245 6.34 31.94 4.36
CA GLN A 245 7.03 32.01 5.65
C GLN A 245 8.26 31.09 5.70
N ILE A 246 8.13 29.86 5.21
CA ILE A 246 9.26 28.90 5.14
C ILE A 246 10.37 29.45 4.24
N VAL A 247 10.03 30.01 3.07
CA VAL A 247 11.03 30.57 2.16
C VAL A 247 11.83 31.68 2.85
N ASN A 248 11.14 32.59 3.53
CA ASN A 248 11.80 33.67 4.26
C ASN A 248 12.70 33.15 5.38
N LYS A 249 12.24 32.14 6.12
CA LYS A 249 13.00 31.54 7.22
C LYS A 249 14.21 30.75 6.73
N LEU A 250 14.06 29.93 5.70
CA LEU A 250 15.17 29.19 5.08
C LEU A 250 16.21 30.15 4.48
N ARG A 251 15.77 31.25 3.84
CA ARG A 251 16.69 32.30 3.37
C ARG A 251 17.44 32.96 4.52
N ALA A 252 16.74 33.31 5.60
CA ALA A 252 17.36 33.91 6.78
C ALA A 252 18.40 32.96 7.41
N GLU A 253 18.05 31.70 7.63
CA GLU A 253 18.94 30.64 8.13
C GLU A 253 20.17 30.42 7.23
N PHE A 254 19.97 30.44 5.91
CA PHE A 254 21.07 30.30 4.96
C PHE A 254 22.07 31.45 5.07
N VAL A 255 21.56 32.68 5.16
CA VAL A 255 22.39 33.90 5.27
C VAL A 255 23.05 34.02 6.65
N SER A 256 22.35 33.68 7.72
CA SER A 256 22.83 33.86 9.09
C SER A 256 23.79 32.78 9.56
N ASN A 257 23.56 31.52 9.17
CA ASN A 257 24.29 30.37 9.72
C ASN A 257 25.21 29.72 8.70
N LEU A 258 24.77 29.56 7.45
CA LEU A 258 25.50 28.73 6.48
C LEU A 258 26.63 29.51 5.77
N ILE A 259 26.35 30.73 5.29
CA ILE A 259 27.37 31.58 4.64
C ILE A 259 28.54 31.89 5.60
N PRO A 260 28.31 32.31 6.85
CA PRO A 260 29.40 32.61 7.78
C PRO A 260 30.17 31.35 8.22
N SER A 261 29.49 30.20 8.38
CA SER A 261 30.14 28.94 8.76
C SER A 261 31.06 28.41 7.65
N VAL A 262 30.62 28.48 6.38
CA VAL A 262 31.47 28.11 5.24
C VAL A 262 32.62 29.11 5.06
N GLY A 263 32.34 30.41 5.18
CA GLY A 263 33.38 31.45 5.14
C GLY A 263 34.45 31.23 6.20
N ALA A 264 34.05 30.94 7.44
CA ALA A 264 34.95 30.64 8.54
C ALA A 264 35.80 29.37 8.28
N VAL A 265 35.23 28.32 7.70
CA VAL A 265 35.99 27.09 7.36
C VAL A 265 37.00 27.34 6.23
N VAL A 266 36.64 28.14 5.23
CA VAL A 266 37.53 28.51 4.12
C VAL A 266 38.68 29.41 4.60
N GLU A 267 38.41 30.35 5.51
CA GLU A 267 39.42 31.26 6.07
C GLU A 267 40.34 30.59 7.11
N SER A 268 39.82 29.63 7.89
CA SER A 268 40.56 29.03 9.01
C SER A 268 41.47 27.88 8.59
N GLY A 269 41.24 27.24 7.44
CA GLY A 269 42.03 26.10 6.93
C GLY A 269 42.10 24.87 7.86
N LYS A 270 41.41 24.89 9.01
CA LYS A 270 41.42 23.85 10.04
C LYS A 270 40.01 23.36 10.30
N VAL A 271 39.76 22.12 9.91
CA VAL A 271 38.57 21.35 10.28
C VAL A 271 38.75 20.89 11.73
N GLY A 272 38.40 21.74 12.71
CA GLY A 272 38.30 21.31 14.10
C GLY A 272 38.63 22.36 15.13
N SER A 273 37.60 23.02 15.68
CA SER A 273 37.47 23.25 17.12
C SER A 273 36.05 23.76 17.47
N GLU A 274 35.25 22.85 18.01
CA GLU A 274 34.29 22.94 19.13
C GLU A 274 33.25 24.08 19.29
N SER A 275 33.10 25.07 18.40
CA SER A 275 32.01 26.07 18.59
C SER A 275 31.21 26.49 17.35
N SER A 276 31.50 25.96 16.16
CA SER A 276 30.65 26.14 14.98
C SER A 276 29.95 24.83 14.65
N THR A 277 28.61 24.82 14.61
CA THR A 277 27.83 23.73 14.00
C THR A 277 28.49 23.36 12.67
N GLN A 278 29.06 22.15 12.58
CA GLN A 278 29.88 21.77 11.43
C GLN A 278 29.08 22.00 10.15
N PRO A 279 29.65 22.59 9.08
CA PRO A 279 28.92 22.85 7.83
C PRO A 279 28.17 21.62 7.30
N TYR A 280 28.72 20.43 7.54
CA TYR A 280 28.10 19.14 7.25
C TYR A 280 26.77 18.90 7.98
N GLN A 281 26.66 19.27 9.26
CA GLN A 281 25.41 19.14 10.03
C GLN A 281 24.34 20.11 9.54
N LEU A 282 24.74 21.33 9.15
CA LEU A 282 23.82 22.29 8.54
C LEU A 282 23.34 21.80 7.18
N LEU A 283 24.25 21.30 6.32
CA LEU A 283 23.89 20.71 5.02
C LEU A 283 23.00 19.47 5.18
N GLN A 284 23.24 18.62 6.18
CA GLN A 284 22.33 17.51 6.49
C GLN A 284 20.95 18.00 6.89
N ASN A 285 20.85 19.02 7.75
CA ASN A 285 19.57 19.62 8.11
C ASN A 285 18.85 20.23 6.90
N PHE A 286 19.57 20.91 6.00
CA PHE A 286 18.98 21.41 4.75
C PHE A 286 18.52 20.27 3.82
N SER A 287 19.29 19.18 3.72
CA SER A 287 18.91 18.02 2.91
C SER A 287 17.62 17.36 3.40
N LYS A 288 17.39 17.35 4.73
CA LYS A 288 16.16 16.85 5.36
C LYS A 288 14.91 17.57 4.85
N TYR A 289 15.02 18.86 4.53
CA TYR A 289 13.91 19.70 4.07
C TYR A 289 13.92 19.96 2.55
N SER A 290 14.81 19.31 1.81
CA SER A 290 14.97 19.53 0.36
C SER A 290 13.69 19.29 -0.45
N PHE A 291 12.81 18.38 -0.01
CA PHE A 291 11.53 18.12 -0.67
C PHE A 291 10.53 19.28 -0.55
N LEU A 292 10.66 20.15 0.47
CA LEU A 292 9.89 21.38 0.55
C LEU A 292 10.33 22.36 -0.55
N LEU A 293 11.62 22.35 -0.90
CA LEU A 293 12.16 23.21 -1.97
C LEU A 293 11.66 22.83 -3.36
N SER A 294 11.24 21.58 -3.57
CA SER A 294 10.64 21.13 -4.83
C SER A 294 9.17 21.55 -5.03
N ARG A 295 8.55 22.23 -4.04
CA ARG A 295 7.17 22.74 -4.21
C ARG A 295 7.16 23.94 -5.17
N PRO A 296 6.17 24.05 -6.07
CA PRO A 296 6.20 25.00 -7.20
C PRO A 296 6.22 26.50 -6.86
N LYS A 297 5.96 26.90 -5.60
CA LYS A 297 6.13 28.29 -5.15
C LYS A 297 7.46 28.56 -4.43
N ILE A 298 8.22 27.51 -4.14
CA ILE A 298 9.51 27.57 -3.44
C ILE A 298 10.68 27.48 -4.44
N SER A 299 10.50 26.74 -5.55
CA SER A 299 11.40 26.72 -6.71
C SER A 299 11.23 27.94 -7.62
#